data_AF-A0A4Y9VSZ0-F1
#
_entry.id   AF-A0A4Y9VSZ0-F1
#
_cell.length_a   1.000
_cell.length_b   1.000
_cell.length_c   1.000
_cell.angle_alpha   90.00
_cell.angle_beta   90.00
_cell.angle_gamma   90.00
#
_symmetry.space_group_name_H-M   'P 1'
#
loop_
_entity.id
_entity.type
_entity.pdbx_description
1 polymer ?
#
loop_
_entity_poly.entity_id
_entity_poly.type
_entity_poly.pdbx_seq_one_letter_code
_entity_poly.pdbx_strand_id
1 'polypeptide(L)'
;MTKQIKTTGVVPMRLTAAMMAGAITFPALAADYIVADNQQHDAQFVHPHESILAEDVPFGAPNAKPPPYTILRYTERYSYLADPAKRIDPFDTYKYIPLAPENTESYLSFGGEIRERYEQYHNQAFGIKGAASDHYGLQRIMLHADLHANERLRFFVQGISSVQFGGEQKLDVNQNPLDLQQAFVDYTFGDPSPNGNRQTVRAGRFSMSYGSGRLIATRAGPNTQLKFDGLQFIHSNEGNKKLYAFIARPVKEDRYEADRPNQAQSFSGIYASTPLNATSGASVDAYYLNYRNEEAAYVGAKGVENRHTLGMRWFGKTGQWDYDWEAVAQLGEVGDQEIRAWTFASDTGYTFADTAWHPRLGIKADIASGDRNKKDGKLETFNPLFFKANYFNDAAFFRPANLADIHASLQMQPREDLTITFGSDFIWKHSKQDAIYATTGRVLLPATDASKYVGTALEAAAQWKVNRHMVATASYVHMYTGSQVDKAGGGDIDYLATWVSFIW
;
A
#
# COMPACT_ATOMS: atom_id res chain seq x y z
N MET A 1 5.34 75.83 -23.66
CA MET A 1 6.77 76.22 -23.63
C MET A 1 7.62 74.96 -23.68
N THR A 2 8.88 75.09 -24.12
CA THR A 2 9.71 73.96 -24.58
C THR A 2 10.80 73.58 -23.58
N LYS A 3 11.05 72.28 -23.36
CA LYS A 3 12.40 71.69 -23.23
C LYS A 3 12.40 70.15 -23.26
N GLN A 4 13.34 69.59 -24.03
CA GLN A 4 13.84 68.20 -23.89
C GLN A 4 14.87 68.16 -22.73
N ILE A 5 15.25 67.02 -22.15
CA ILE A 5 16.39 66.10 -22.49
C ILE A 5 16.48 65.13 -21.26
N LYS A 6 16.87 63.82 -21.27
CA LYS A 6 17.60 62.90 -22.19
C LYS A 6 17.01 61.47 -22.11
N THR A 7 17.73 60.46 -22.62
CA THR A 7 17.47 59.01 -22.50
C THR A 7 18.73 58.22 -22.09
N THR A 8 18.57 57.20 -21.23
CA THR A 8 19.43 56.00 -21.02
C THR A 8 18.80 55.17 -19.89
N GLY A 9 18.76 53.83 -19.89
CA GLY A 9 19.14 52.83 -20.89
C GLY A 9 18.65 51.44 -20.44
N VAL A 10 18.57 50.45 -21.35
CA VAL A 10 17.98 49.12 -21.08
C VAL A 10 19.04 48.02 -21.11
N VAL A 11 18.99 47.08 -20.15
CA VAL A 11 19.85 45.89 -20.09
C VAL A 11 19.00 44.63 -20.21
N PRO A 12 19.19 43.79 -21.25
CA PRO A 12 18.52 42.49 -21.35
C PRO A 12 19.34 41.40 -20.63
N MET A 13 18.74 40.78 -19.61
CA MET A 13 19.33 39.63 -18.91
C MET A 13 19.23 38.37 -19.79
N ARG A 14 20.36 37.74 -20.11
CA ARG A 14 20.39 36.47 -20.86
C ARG A 14 20.21 35.30 -19.90
N LEU A 15 19.25 34.41 -20.20
CA LEU A 15 19.22 33.07 -19.64
C LEU A 15 20.31 32.22 -20.32
N THR A 16 21.11 31.51 -19.53
CA THR A 16 22.13 30.59 -20.04
C THR A 16 21.84 29.19 -19.53
N ALA A 17 21.29 28.33 -20.38
CA ALA A 17 21.18 26.90 -20.08
C ALA A 17 22.55 26.24 -20.26
N ALA A 18 23.01 25.54 -19.22
CA ALA A 18 24.28 24.81 -19.24
C ALA A 18 24.03 23.29 -19.19
N MET A 19 24.13 22.63 -20.34
CA MET A 19 24.42 21.20 -20.35
C MET A 19 25.84 20.98 -19.81
N MET A 20 26.05 19.92 -19.04
CA MET A 20 27.35 19.25 -18.97
C MET A 20 27.17 17.77 -19.27
N ALA A 21 27.94 17.30 -20.24
CA ALA A 21 28.19 15.90 -20.50
C ALA A 21 29.68 15.62 -20.25
N GLY A 22 29.98 14.45 -19.71
CA GLY A 22 31.35 13.98 -19.48
C GLY A 22 31.43 13.11 -18.22
N ALA A 23 32.32 12.12 -18.15
CA ALA A 23 33.10 11.47 -19.21
C ALA A 23 33.50 10.08 -18.69
N ILE A 24 33.56 9.07 -19.57
CA ILE A 24 33.85 7.69 -19.14
C ILE A 24 35.37 7.45 -19.13
N THR A 25 35.93 7.16 -17.95
CA THR A 25 37.25 6.51 -17.81
C THR A 25 37.28 5.61 -16.57
N PHE A 26 37.47 4.31 -16.77
CA PHE A 26 37.96 3.41 -15.73
C PHE A 26 39.47 3.57 -15.57
N PRO A 27 40.01 3.26 -14.38
CA PRO A 27 41.00 2.18 -14.33
C PRO A 27 40.67 1.15 -13.25
N ALA A 28 41.11 -0.10 -13.46
CA ALA A 28 41.04 -1.16 -12.47
C ALA A 28 42.44 -1.46 -11.89
N LEU A 29 42.50 -1.59 -10.57
CA LEU A 29 43.51 -2.38 -9.84
C LEU A 29 42.79 -3.06 -8.65
N ALA A 30 43.37 -4.14 -8.14
CA ALA A 30 42.69 -5.14 -7.32
C ALA A 30 43.45 -5.49 -6.02
N ALA A 31 42.90 -6.44 -5.26
CA ALA A 31 43.37 -7.00 -3.98
C ALA A 31 43.28 -6.05 -2.77
N ASP A 32 42.88 -6.48 -1.58
CA ASP A 32 42.26 -7.76 -1.17
C ASP A 32 41.46 -7.54 0.14
N TYR A 33 40.42 -8.35 0.39
CA TYR A 33 40.23 -9.15 1.62
C TYR A 33 38.90 -9.91 1.58
N ILE A 34 38.92 -11.17 2.02
CA ILE A 34 37.83 -12.14 1.85
C ILE A 34 36.98 -12.26 3.13
N VAL A 35 35.67 -12.14 2.97
CA VAL A 35 34.69 -12.97 3.68
C VAL A 35 33.79 -13.59 2.60
N ALA A 36 33.44 -14.87 2.73
CA ALA A 36 32.82 -15.62 1.65
C ALA A 36 31.38 -15.15 1.36
N ASP A 37 31.18 -14.48 0.23
CA ASP A 37 29.86 -14.37 -0.38
C ASP A 37 29.51 -15.72 -1.02
N ASN A 38 28.41 -16.30 -0.57
CA ASN A 38 27.84 -17.53 -1.11
C ASN A 38 26.36 -17.30 -1.47
N GLN A 39 26.07 -16.13 -2.04
CA GLN A 39 24.88 -15.88 -2.84
C GLN A 39 25.18 -16.21 -4.30
N GLN A 40 24.45 -17.18 -4.86
CA GLN A 40 24.29 -17.22 -6.31
C GLN A 40 23.60 -15.91 -6.75
N HIS A 41 23.98 -15.38 -7.91
CA HIS A 41 23.32 -14.23 -8.52
C HIS A 41 21.94 -14.61 -9.07
N ASP A 42 21.00 -14.94 -8.18
CA ASP A 42 19.58 -14.96 -8.50
C ASP A 42 19.18 -13.57 -8.99
N ALA A 43 18.58 -13.49 -10.17
CA ALA A 43 17.95 -12.26 -10.64
C ALA A 43 16.82 -11.88 -9.66
N GLN A 44 17.03 -10.80 -8.88
CA GLN A 44 16.05 -10.34 -7.91
C GLN A 44 14.88 -9.67 -8.63
N PHE A 45 13.87 -10.49 -8.96
CA PHE A 45 12.50 -10.03 -9.12
C PHE A 45 12.14 -9.23 -7.89
N VAL A 46 11.89 -7.95 -8.07
CA VAL A 46 11.42 -7.08 -7.00
C VAL A 46 9.99 -7.50 -6.69
N HIS A 47 9.81 -8.42 -5.75
CA HIS A 47 8.48 -8.85 -5.33
C HIS A 47 7.69 -7.63 -4.82
N PRO A 48 6.34 -7.69 -4.77
CA PRO A 48 5.54 -6.58 -4.24
C PRO A 48 5.87 -6.16 -2.80
N HIS A 49 6.60 -6.98 -2.04
CA HIS A 49 7.12 -6.69 -0.69
C HIS A 49 8.58 -6.17 -0.67
N GLU A 50 9.25 -6.07 -1.82
CA GLU A 50 10.62 -5.55 -1.99
C GLU A 50 10.64 -4.24 -2.79
N SER A 51 9.53 -3.86 -3.44
CA SER A 51 9.38 -2.57 -4.11
C SER A 51 9.45 -1.41 -3.11
N ILE A 52 9.92 -0.24 -3.54
CA ILE A 52 9.85 0.98 -2.71
C ILE A 52 8.40 1.48 -2.50
N LEU A 53 7.44 0.84 -3.18
CA LEU A 53 6.00 1.01 -3.00
C LEU A 53 5.35 -0.20 -2.32
N ALA A 54 6.13 -1.03 -1.62
CA ALA A 54 5.63 -2.15 -0.83
C ALA A 54 4.83 -1.68 0.39
N GLU A 55 3.60 -2.18 0.56
CA GLU A 55 2.79 -1.92 1.77
C GLU A 55 3.35 -2.65 3.00
N ASP A 56 3.92 -3.85 2.81
CA ASP A 56 4.55 -4.68 3.84
C ASP A 56 5.96 -5.09 3.40
N VAL A 57 6.93 -5.01 4.33
CA VAL A 57 8.34 -5.39 4.11
C VAL A 57 8.83 -6.23 5.31
N PRO A 58 9.38 -7.44 5.09
CA PRO A 58 10.12 -8.17 6.13
C PRO A 58 11.38 -7.39 6.55
N PHE A 59 11.83 -7.52 7.80
CA PHE A 59 13.14 -6.96 8.16
C PHE A 59 14.25 -7.85 7.59
N GLY A 60 14.65 -7.58 6.35
CA GLY A 60 15.80 -8.20 5.70
C GLY A 60 17.12 -7.71 6.28
N ALA A 61 18.17 -8.52 6.18
CA ALA A 61 19.52 -8.15 6.59
C ALA A 61 20.06 -6.95 5.77
N PRO A 62 20.92 -6.09 6.34
CA PRO A 62 21.42 -4.91 5.65
C PRO A 62 22.28 -5.29 4.43
N ASN A 63 21.83 -4.84 3.25
CA ASN A 63 22.60 -4.88 2.01
C ASN A 63 23.68 -3.76 2.01
N ALA A 64 24.68 -3.84 1.14
CA ALA A 64 25.68 -2.78 0.95
C ALA A 64 25.11 -1.51 0.27
N LYS A 65 23.88 -1.56 -0.25
CA LYS A 65 23.11 -0.43 -0.77
C LYS A 65 22.22 0.19 0.33
N PRO A 66 21.90 1.50 0.29
CA PRO A 66 20.94 2.11 1.21
C PRO A 66 19.62 1.34 1.25
N PRO A 67 18.94 1.23 2.41
CA PRO A 67 17.69 0.49 2.53
C PRO A 67 16.61 1.10 1.61
N PRO A 68 15.69 0.28 1.06
CA PRO A 68 14.56 0.78 0.31
C PRO A 68 13.65 1.62 1.19
N TYR A 69 13.05 2.66 0.60
CA TYR A 69 11.96 3.39 1.26
C TYR A 69 10.76 2.45 1.46
N THR A 70 10.12 2.54 2.62
CA THR A 70 8.97 1.69 3.00
C THR A 70 7.69 2.52 2.99
N ILE A 71 6.52 1.98 2.68
CA ILE A 71 5.27 2.80 2.69
C ILE A 71 5.01 3.42 4.08
N LEU A 72 5.34 2.68 5.14
CA LEU A 72 5.29 3.15 6.52
C LEU A 72 6.65 3.77 6.91
N ARG A 73 6.95 5.00 6.42
CA ARG A 73 8.24 5.72 6.63
C ARG A 73 8.88 5.55 8.01
N TYR A 74 8.10 5.45 9.08
CA TYR A 74 8.59 5.21 10.44
C TYR A 74 9.27 3.83 10.67
N THR A 75 9.23 2.89 9.73
CA THR A 75 9.98 1.62 9.82
C THR A 75 11.41 1.76 9.28
N GLU A 76 11.71 2.85 8.58
CA GLU A 76 13.06 3.21 8.15
C GLU A 76 13.94 3.54 9.37
N ARG A 77 15.22 3.18 9.32
CA ARG A 77 16.21 3.47 10.37
C ARG A 77 17.54 3.89 9.74
N TYR A 78 18.08 5.01 10.23
CA TYR A 78 19.19 5.71 9.59
C TYR A 78 20.44 5.84 10.46
N SER A 79 20.50 5.20 11.64
CA SER A 79 21.67 5.18 12.52
C SER A 79 22.94 4.58 11.88
N TYR A 80 22.82 3.83 10.78
CA TYR A 80 23.98 3.41 9.97
C TYR A 80 24.73 4.58 9.31
N LEU A 81 24.06 5.72 9.08
CA LEU A 81 24.67 6.96 8.58
C LEU A 81 25.48 7.69 9.67
N ALA A 82 25.58 7.16 10.89
CA ALA A 82 26.59 7.60 11.85
C ALA A 82 28.02 7.44 11.27
N ASP A 83 28.27 6.37 10.51
CA ASP A 83 29.49 6.18 9.73
C ASP A 83 29.49 7.13 8.50
N PRO A 84 30.44 8.09 8.41
CA PRO A 84 30.54 8.98 7.25
C PRO A 84 30.77 8.25 5.93
N ALA A 85 31.38 7.06 5.92
CA ALA A 85 31.61 6.27 4.73
C ALA A 85 30.31 5.64 4.15
N LYS A 86 29.19 5.71 4.88
CA LYS A 86 27.86 5.33 4.38
C LYS A 86 27.05 6.48 3.80
N ARG A 87 27.52 7.73 3.95
CA ARG A 87 26.86 8.93 3.43
C ARG A 87 27.21 9.13 1.96
N ILE A 88 26.56 8.35 1.10
CA ILE A 88 26.82 8.30 -0.34
C ILE A 88 25.77 9.05 -1.17
N ASP A 89 24.71 9.54 -0.54
CA ASP A 89 23.57 10.17 -1.19
C ASP A 89 23.33 11.61 -0.69
N PRO A 90 22.90 12.55 -1.56
CA PRO A 90 22.67 13.95 -1.17
C PRO A 90 21.65 14.18 -0.04
N PHE A 91 20.76 13.21 0.23
CA PHE A 91 19.76 13.31 1.30
C PHE A 91 20.20 12.70 2.63
N ASP A 92 21.33 11.98 2.68
CA ASP A 92 21.82 11.31 3.90
C ASP A 92 22.10 12.30 5.06
N THR A 93 22.52 13.53 4.74
CA THR A 93 22.71 14.63 5.70
C THR A 93 21.42 15.17 6.33
N TYR A 94 20.26 14.92 5.72
CA TYR A 94 18.95 15.21 6.31
C TYR A 94 18.35 13.98 6.98
N LYS A 95 18.68 12.78 6.49
CA LYS A 95 18.26 11.50 7.10
C LYS A 95 19.00 11.16 8.39
N TYR A 96 20.17 11.74 8.64
CA TYR A 96 20.87 11.57 9.91
C TYR A 96 21.56 12.86 10.38
N ILE A 97 20.88 13.57 11.28
CA ILE A 97 21.41 14.72 12.02
C ILE A 97 21.69 14.24 13.45
N PRO A 98 22.95 14.00 13.85
CA PRO A 98 23.28 13.50 15.18
C PRO A 98 22.97 14.55 16.26
N LEU A 99 22.37 14.11 17.37
CA LEU A 99 22.00 14.95 18.51
C LEU A 99 22.96 14.76 19.69
N ALA A 100 23.53 13.57 19.85
CA ALA A 100 24.62 13.28 20.77
C ALA A 100 25.75 12.54 20.03
N PRO A 101 26.96 13.10 19.91
CA PRO A 101 28.05 12.51 19.11
C PRO A 101 28.43 11.07 19.51
N GLU A 102 28.33 10.73 20.79
CA GLU A 102 28.67 9.43 21.36
C GLU A 102 27.54 8.38 21.21
N ASN A 103 26.36 8.74 20.69
CA ASN A 103 25.20 7.85 20.60
C ASN A 103 24.59 7.85 19.19
N THR A 104 24.81 6.76 18.45
CA THR A 104 24.36 6.59 17.07
C THR A 104 22.83 6.42 16.93
N GLU A 105 22.12 6.13 18.02
CA GLU A 105 20.65 6.07 18.08
C GLU A 105 20.04 7.39 18.60
N SER A 106 20.85 8.43 18.83
CA SER A 106 20.37 9.78 19.19
C SER A 106 20.50 10.74 17.99
N TYR A 107 19.46 10.77 17.16
CA TYR A 107 19.44 11.53 15.90
C TYR A 107 18.06 12.06 15.53
N LEU A 108 18.06 13.14 14.75
CA LEU A 108 16.89 13.65 14.03
C LEU A 108 17.02 13.25 12.55
N SER A 109 15.91 12.83 11.96
CA SER A 109 15.79 12.46 10.55
C SER A 109 14.64 13.23 9.89
N PHE A 110 14.85 13.71 8.68
CA PHE A 110 13.83 14.32 7.83
C PHE A 110 13.72 13.56 6.51
N GLY A 111 12.50 13.50 5.96
CA GLY A 111 12.27 12.97 4.63
C GLY A 111 10.89 13.32 4.09
N GLY A 112 10.59 12.85 2.89
CA GLY A 112 9.32 13.16 2.25
C GLY A 112 8.93 12.26 1.09
N GLU A 113 7.69 12.42 0.65
CA GLU A 113 7.12 11.85 -0.59
C GLU A 113 6.43 12.98 -1.35
N ILE A 114 6.69 13.08 -2.65
CA ILE A 114 5.87 13.82 -3.60
C ILE A 114 5.37 12.79 -4.62
N ARG A 115 4.06 12.58 -4.71
CA ARG A 115 3.43 11.69 -5.68
C ARG A 115 2.46 12.49 -6.55
N GLU A 116 2.79 12.60 -7.83
CA GLU A 116 1.85 13.07 -8.86
C GLU A 116 1.23 11.86 -9.55
N ARG A 117 -0.11 11.81 -9.65
CA ARG A 117 -0.85 10.70 -10.26
C ARG A 117 -1.99 11.23 -11.12
N TYR A 118 -2.07 10.83 -12.38
CA TYR A 118 -3.23 11.02 -13.25
C TYR A 118 -4.07 9.74 -13.25
N GLU A 119 -5.39 9.88 -13.20
CA GLU A 119 -6.35 8.82 -13.42
C GLU A 119 -7.42 9.27 -14.42
N GLN A 120 -7.87 8.33 -15.25
CA GLN A 120 -9.01 8.46 -16.14
C GLN A 120 -9.82 7.17 -16.10
N TYR A 121 -11.14 7.31 -16.03
CA TYR A 121 -12.11 6.21 -16.13
C TYR A 121 -13.09 6.48 -17.27
N HIS A 122 -13.46 5.43 -18.02
CA HIS A 122 -14.68 5.40 -18.83
C HIS A 122 -15.67 4.45 -18.14
N ASN A 123 -16.95 4.83 -18.03
CA ASN A 123 -18.01 4.04 -17.40
C ASN A 123 -17.67 3.56 -15.98
N GLN A 124 -17.10 4.45 -15.13
CA GLN A 124 -16.87 4.11 -13.72
C GLN A 124 -18.21 3.66 -13.07
N ALA A 125 -18.16 2.70 -12.15
CA ALA A 125 -19.36 2.06 -11.61
C ALA A 125 -20.27 1.44 -12.70
N PHE A 126 -19.65 0.84 -13.73
CA PHE A 126 -20.28 0.28 -14.94
C PHE A 126 -21.04 1.32 -15.80
N GLY A 127 -20.87 2.62 -15.56
CA GLY A 127 -21.66 3.69 -16.21
C GLY A 127 -23.11 3.82 -15.70
N ILE A 128 -23.55 2.94 -14.78
CA ILE A 128 -24.94 2.90 -14.29
C ILE A 128 -25.19 3.99 -13.22
N LYS A 129 -24.16 4.34 -12.45
CA LYS A 129 -24.24 5.27 -11.31
C LYS A 129 -23.04 6.21 -11.16
N GLY A 130 -22.05 6.09 -12.04
CA GLY A 130 -20.87 6.96 -12.09
C GLY A 130 -20.92 7.88 -13.31
N ALA A 131 -19.88 8.70 -13.47
CA ALA A 131 -19.68 9.47 -14.68
C ALA A 131 -19.47 8.54 -15.89
N ALA A 132 -19.98 8.94 -17.06
CA ALA A 132 -19.68 8.25 -18.32
C ALA A 132 -18.18 8.36 -18.66
N SER A 133 -17.52 9.46 -18.28
CA SER A 133 -16.07 9.54 -18.22
C SER A 133 -15.66 10.50 -17.11
N ASP A 134 -14.68 10.13 -16.30
CA ASP A 134 -14.09 10.98 -15.27
C ASP A 134 -12.57 11.01 -15.43
N HIS A 135 -11.94 12.15 -15.17
CA HIS A 135 -10.48 12.28 -15.25
C HIS A 135 -9.96 13.35 -14.30
N TYR A 136 -8.90 13.02 -13.56
CA TYR A 136 -8.34 13.90 -12.54
C TYR A 136 -6.84 13.67 -12.30
N GLY A 137 -6.17 14.73 -11.87
CA GLY A 137 -4.86 14.65 -11.24
C GLY A 137 -4.99 14.53 -9.72
N LEU A 138 -4.03 13.85 -9.09
CA LEU A 138 -3.87 13.69 -7.65
C LEU A 138 -2.43 14.05 -7.29
N GLN A 139 -2.23 15.13 -6.55
CA GLN A 139 -0.98 15.46 -5.90
C GLN A 139 -1.04 15.02 -4.44
N ARG A 140 -0.07 14.23 -4.00
CA ARG A 140 0.24 14.00 -2.59
C ARG A 140 1.61 14.60 -2.28
N ILE A 141 1.70 15.40 -1.22
CA ILE A 141 2.96 15.76 -0.58
C ILE A 141 2.89 15.28 0.87
N MET A 142 3.86 14.47 1.29
CA MET A 142 4.06 14.12 2.70
C MET A 142 5.45 14.55 3.15
N LEU A 143 5.54 15.19 4.31
CA LEU A 143 6.80 15.58 4.93
C LEU A 143 6.82 15.05 6.36
N HIS A 144 7.93 14.45 6.79
CA HIS A 144 8.08 13.89 8.12
C HIS A 144 9.36 14.33 8.83
N ALA A 145 9.28 14.36 10.16
CA ALA A 145 10.41 14.48 11.07
C ALA A 145 10.34 13.32 12.07
N ASP A 146 11.48 12.67 12.28
CA ASP A 146 11.63 11.48 13.10
C ASP A 146 12.79 11.67 14.09
N LEU A 147 12.44 11.86 15.35
CA LEU A 147 13.36 12.17 16.45
C LEU A 147 13.57 10.90 17.28
N HIS A 148 14.73 10.26 17.13
CA HIS A 148 15.20 9.22 18.06
C HIS A 148 16.00 9.96 19.14
N ALA A 149 15.42 10.14 20.32
CA ALA A 149 16.09 10.85 21.41
C ALA A 149 17.24 10.00 22.00
N ASN A 150 17.02 8.68 22.04
CA ASN A 150 17.97 7.63 22.38
C ASN A 150 17.43 6.29 21.85
N GLU A 151 18.05 5.17 22.24
CA GLU A 151 17.70 3.81 21.80
C GLU A 151 16.26 3.39 22.18
N ARG A 152 15.64 4.10 23.14
CA ARG A 152 14.34 3.75 23.73
C ARG A 152 13.22 4.70 23.33
N LEU A 153 13.42 6.00 23.43
CA LEU A 153 12.39 7.03 23.27
C LEU A 153 12.49 7.71 21.91
N ARG A 154 11.37 7.71 21.17
CA ARG A 154 11.27 8.29 19.83
C ARG A 154 9.96 9.04 19.64
N PHE A 155 10.01 10.12 18.88
CA PHE A 155 8.86 10.94 18.46
C PHE A 155 8.82 11.02 16.94
N PHE A 156 7.69 10.68 16.32
CA PHE A 156 7.51 10.78 14.87
C PHE A 156 6.34 11.71 14.55
N VAL A 157 6.51 12.58 13.56
CA VAL A 157 5.45 13.45 13.04
C VAL A 157 5.50 13.50 11.52
N GLN A 158 4.33 13.42 10.88
CA GLN A 158 4.17 13.51 9.43
C GLN A 158 2.93 14.33 9.08
N GLY A 159 3.13 15.39 8.30
CA GLY A 159 2.05 16.13 7.65
C GLY A 159 1.76 15.57 6.25
N ILE A 160 0.52 15.73 5.78
CA ILE A 160 0.10 15.42 4.41
C ILE A 160 -0.62 16.61 3.78
N SER A 161 -0.42 16.77 2.47
CA SER A 161 -1.26 17.55 1.57
C SER A 161 -1.73 16.63 0.45
N SER A 162 -3.03 16.41 0.36
CA SER A 162 -3.71 15.63 -0.69
C SER A 162 -4.61 16.57 -1.49
N VAL A 163 -4.33 16.77 -2.77
CA VAL A 163 -5.14 17.63 -3.65
C VAL A 163 -5.54 16.89 -4.91
N GLN A 164 -6.83 16.94 -5.25
CA GLN A 164 -7.35 16.47 -6.54
C GLN A 164 -7.52 17.67 -7.49
N PHE A 165 -7.12 17.54 -8.75
CA PHE A 165 -7.31 18.52 -9.81
C PHE A 165 -8.24 17.95 -10.88
N GLY A 166 -9.27 18.70 -11.28
CA GLY A 166 -10.32 18.16 -12.15
C GLY A 166 -11.17 17.09 -11.45
N GLY A 167 -11.79 16.25 -12.28
CA GLY A 167 -12.80 15.26 -11.91
C GLY A 167 -14.20 15.85 -11.72
N GLU A 168 -15.25 15.08 -12.01
CA GLU A 168 -16.64 15.48 -11.73
C GLU A 168 -16.89 15.60 -10.22
N GLN A 169 -16.31 14.70 -9.43
CA GLN A 169 -16.43 14.69 -7.97
C GLN A 169 -15.07 14.53 -7.31
N LYS A 170 -14.83 15.37 -6.30
CA LYS A 170 -13.72 15.15 -5.36
C LYS A 170 -14.23 14.35 -4.17
N LEU A 171 -13.48 13.34 -3.77
CA LEU A 171 -13.72 12.56 -2.55
C LEU A 171 -12.79 13.04 -1.43
N ASP A 172 -13.19 12.89 -0.17
CA ASP A 172 -12.39 13.37 0.98
C ASP A 172 -11.07 12.59 1.12
N VAL A 173 -11.09 11.30 0.75
CA VAL A 173 -9.90 10.45 0.60
C VAL A 173 -8.97 10.87 -0.56
N ASN A 174 -9.37 11.83 -1.41
CA ASN A 174 -8.54 12.38 -2.49
C ASN A 174 -8.19 13.87 -2.31
N GLN A 175 -9.00 14.60 -1.55
CA GLN A 175 -8.90 16.04 -1.32
C GLN A 175 -8.89 16.31 0.20
N ASN A 176 -7.70 16.47 0.77
CA ASN A 176 -7.45 16.96 2.11
C ASN A 176 -6.15 17.81 2.07
N PRO A 177 -6.22 19.14 1.84
CA PRO A 177 -5.07 19.96 1.49
C PRO A 177 -3.98 20.10 2.55
N LEU A 178 -4.29 19.89 3.82
CA LEU A 178 -3.33 20.00 4.93
C LEU A 178 -3.88 19.29 6.18
N ASP A 179 -3.34 18.13 6.53
CA ASP A 179 -3.68 17.41 7.76
C ASP A 179 -2.47 16.72 8.42
N LEU A 180 -2.64 16.35 9.69
CA LEU A 180 -1.70 15.54 10.46
C LEU A 180 -1.89 14.05 10.16
N GLN A 181 -1.07 13.53 9.25
CA GLN A 181 -1.11 12.13 8.82
C GLN A 181 -0.66 11.16 9.93
N GLN A 182 0.43 11.46 10.63
CA GLN A 182 0.92 10.68 11.77
C GLN A 182 1.54 11.59 12.83
N ALA A 183 1.35 11.24 14.10
CA ALA A 183 1.96 11.89 15.26
C ALA A 183 1.92 10.93 16.44
N PHE A 184 3.06 10.33 16.80
CA PHE A 184 3.12 9.35 17.89
C PHE A 184 4.43 9.40 18.67
N VAL A 185 4.39 8.81 19.86
CA VAL A 185 5.56 8.50 20.70
C VAL A 185 5.74 7.00 20.76
N ASP A 186 6.97 6.53 20.49
CA ASP A 186 7.42 5.15 20.71
C ASP A 186 8.29 5.09 21.97
N TYR A 187 8.06 4.11 22.85
CA TYR A 187 8.98 3.77 23.95
C TYR A 187 9.35 2.27 23.92
N THR A 188 10.64 1.97 23.80
CA THR A 188 11.18 0.60 23.67
C THR A 188 11.71 0.06 25.01
N PHE A 189 11.03 -0.96 25.54
CA PHE A 189 11.49 -1.84 26.62
C PHE A 189 12.32 -3.01 26.06
N GLY A 190 13.03 -3.72 26.95
CA GLY A 190 13.90 -4.85 26.59
C GLY A 190 15.30 -4.42 26.15
N ASP A 191 15.96 -5.25 25.35
CA ASP A 191 17.19 -4.86 24.63
C ASP A 191 16.78 -4.01 23.43
N PRO A 192 17.20 -2.72 23.34
CA PRO A 192 16.82 -1.84 22.25
C PRO A 192 17.65 -2.05 20.97
N SER A 193 18.68 -2.90 20.99
CA SER A 193 19.52 -3.19 19.82
C SER A 193 18.67 -3.62 18.61
N PRO A 194 19.11 -3.40 17.35
CA PRO A 194 18.30 -3.72 16.17
C PRO A 194 17.80 -5.17 16.09
N ASN A 195 18.57 -6.12 16.60
CA ASN A 195 18.24 -7.55 16.64
C ASN A 195 17.70 -8.02 18.01
N GLY A 196 17.66 -7.12 19.00
CA GLY A 196 17.33 -7.42 20.38
C GLY A 196 15.88 -7.86 20.59
N ASN A 197 15.60 -8.43 21.77
CA ASN A 197 14.22 -8.66 22.22
C ASN A 197 13.60 -7.31 22.59
N ARG A 198 13.00 -6.66 21.59
CA ARG A 198 12.38 -5.34 21.69
C ARG A 198 10.90 -5.45 21.98
N GLN A 199 10.42 -4.55 22.82
CA GLN A 199 9.01 -4.42 23.18
C GLN A 199 8.66 -2.93 23.18
N THR A 200 8.04 -2.46 22.10
CA THR A 200 7.75 -1.04 21.88
C THR A 200 6.29 -0.77 22.20
N VAL A 201 6.00 0.25 23.01
CA VAL A 201 4.65 0.81 23.15
C VAL A 201 4.59 2.11 22.35
N ARG A 202 3.64 2.17 21.42
CA ARG A 202 3.30 3.35 20.61
C ARG A 202 2.00 3.97 21.09
N ALA A 203 1.98 5.29 21.19
CA ALA A 203 0.76 6.06 21.50
C ALA A 203 0.63 7.28 20.58
N GLY A 204 -0.55 7.47 19.99
CA GLY A 204 -0.86 8.62 19.13
C GLY A 204 -1.62 8.25 17.85
N ARG A 205 -1.37 9.02 16.78
CA ARG A 205 -1.88 8.80 15.42
C ARG A 205 -0.85 8.07 14.57
N PHE A 206 -1.19 6.91 14.03
CA PHE A 206 -0.31 6.10 13.18
C PHE A 206 -1.08 5.35 12.09
N SER A 207 -0.44 5.13 10.95
CA SER A 207 -0.94 4.19 9.92
C SER A 207 -0.60 2.74 10.30
N MET A 208 -1.30 1.78 9.70
CA MET A 208 -1.00 0.34 9.84
C MET A 208 -1.06 -0.32 8.46
N SER A 209 -0.18 -1.30 8.22
CA SER A 209 -0.27 -2.29 7.17
C SER A 209 0.20 -3.61 7.75
N TYR A 210 -0.47 -4.71 7.40
CA TYR A 210 -0.03 -6.06 7.75
C TYR A 210 -0.31 -7.07 6.63
N GLY A 211 0.63 -7.99 6.43
CA GLY A 211 0.49 -9.17 5.58
C GLY A 211 0.68 -8.83 4.11
N SER A 212 -0.42 -8.79 3.36
CA SER A 212 -0.47 -8.35 1.96
C SER A 212 -1.49 -7.22 1.73
N GLY A 213 -1.91 -6.54 2.80
CA GLY A 213 -2.85 -5.42 2.77
C GLY A 213 -4.32 -5.80 2.54
N ARG A 214 -4.67 -7.09 2.57
CA ARG A 214 -6.04 -7.59 2.30
C ARG A 214 -7.09 -7.18 3.33
N LEU A 215 -6.70 -6.89 4.59
CA LEU A 215 -7.61 -6.53 5.68
C LEU A 215 -7.24 -5.21 6.39
N ILE A 216 -5.94 -4.90 6.47
CA ILE A 216 -5.39 -3.72 7.15
C ILE A 216 -4.27 -3.18 6.28
N ALA A 217 -4.48 -2.02 5.66
CA ALA A 217 -3.52 -1.35 4.79
C ALA A 217 -3.57 0.17 4.97
N THR A 218 -2.54 0.85 4.47
CA THR A 218 -2.54 2.33 4.38
C THR A 218 -3.49 2.88 3.31
N ARG A 219 -4.06 2.01 2.47
CA ARG A 219 -4.77 2.31 1.22
C ARG A 219 -3.84 2.99 0.19
N ALA A 220 -3.00 2.22 -0.50
CA ALA A 220 -2.08 2.76 -1.52
C ALA A 220 -2.74 3.57 -2.65
N GLY A 221 -3.96 3.20 -3.09
CA GLY A 221 -4.68 3.85 -4.18
C GLY A 221 -5.07 5.31 -3.93
N PRO A 222 -6.01 5.60 -3.00
CA PRO A 222 -6.48 6.96 -2.70
C PRO A 222 -5.36 7.95 -2.37
N ASN A 223 -5.67 9.25 -2.45
CA ASN A 223 -4.64 10.26 -2.25
C ASN A 223 -4.24 10.40 -0.77
N THR A 224 -5.19 10.39 0.15
CA THR A 224 -4.96 10.38 1.61
C THR A 224 -4.84 8.93 2.11
N GLN A 225 -3.76 8.62 2.83
CA GLN A 225 -3.57 7.31 3.47
C GLN A 225 -4.41 7.19 4.74
N LEU A 226 -4.91 5.98 5.01
CA LEU A 226 -5.60 5.68 6.27
C LEU A 226 -4.63 5.75 7.46
N LYS A 227 -5.13 6.32 8.55
CA LYS A 227 -4.49 6.46 9.86
C LYS A 227 -5.47 6.08 10.98
N PHE A 228 -4.93 5.74 12.13
CA PHE A 228 -5.65 5.30 13.31
C PHE A 228 -5.15 6.06 14.54
N ASP A 229 -6.06 6.47 15.41
CA ASP A 229 -5.72 7.10 16.70
C ASP A 229 -5.89 6.06 17.82
N GLY A 230 -4.83 5.80 18.60
CA GLY A 230 -4.89 4.82 19.68
C GLY A 230 -3.55 4.41 20.29
N LEU A 231 -3.47 3.14 20.69
CA LEU A 231 -2.31 2.48 21.29
C LEU A 231 -1.95 1.22 20.48
N GLN A 232 -0.65 0.98 20.31
CA GLN A 232 -0.12 -0.23 19.67
C GLN A 232 1.10 -0.73 20.47
N PHE A 233 1.10 -2.01 20.81
CA PHE A 233 2.27 -2.75 21.28
C PHE A 233 2.91 -3.48 20.09
N ILE A 234 4.24 -3.40 19.99
CA ILE A 234 5.05 -4.03 18.95
C ILE A 234 6.17 -4.81 19.62
N HIS A 235 6.14 -6.13 19.53
CA HIS A 235 7.27 -6.98 19.89
C HIS A 235 7.97 -7.50 18.63
N SER A 236 9.30 -7.45 18.63
CA SER A 236 10.18 -8.00 17.61
C SER A 236 11.44 -8.58 18.24
N ASN A 237 12.02 -9.60 17.63
CA ASN A 237 13.26 -10.24 18.10
C ASN A 237 14.12 -10.82 16.97
N GLU A 238 15.29 -11.30 17.34
CA GLU A 238 16.13 -12.17 16.52
C GLU A 238 15.33 -13.35 15.93
N GLY A 239 15.51 -13.59 14.63
CA GLY A 239 14.72 -14.58 13.88
C GLY A 239 13.41 -14.04 13.28
N ASN A 240 13.29 -12.72 13.12
CA ASN A 240 12.24 -12.04 12.35
C ASN A 240 10.78 -12.30 12.79
N LYS A 241 10.56 -12.69 14.05
CA LYS A 241 9.21 -12.83 14.59
C LYS A 241 8.69 -11.45 14.97
N LYS A 242 7.43 -11.19 14.64
CA LYS A 242 6.73 -9.93 14.93
C LYS A 242 5.41 -10.24 15.64
N LEU A 243 5.09 -9.48 16.68
CA LEU A 243 3.79 -9.52 17.35
C LEU A 243 3.30 -8.09 17.53
N TYR A 244 2.15 -7.79 16.92
CA TYR A 244 1.44 -6.54 17.08
C TYR A 244 0.18 -6.77 17.92
N ALA A 245 -0.11 -5.90 18.86
CA ALA A 245 -1.39 -5.84 19.55
C ALA A 245 -1.84 -4.39 19.65
N PHE A 246 -3.11 -4.08 19.34
CA PHE A 246 -3.55 -2.68 19.25
C PHE A 246 -4.99 -2.47 19.70
N ILE A 247 -5.28 -1.24 20.14
CA ILE A 247 -6.62 -0.71 20.38
C ILE A 247 -6.63 0.72 19.83
N ALA A 248 -7.43 0.96 18.79
CA ALA A 248 -7.49 2.24 18.09
C ALA A 248 -8.88 2.53 17.52
N ARG A 249 -9.04 3.73 16.96
CA ARG A 249 -10.16 4.08 16.08
C ARG A 249 -9.60 4.44 14.70
N PRO A 250 -10.25 4.03 13.59
CA PRO A 250 -9.93 4.60 12.29
C PRO A 250 -10.23 6.10 12.32
N VAL A 251 -9.35 6.88 11.72
CA VAL A 251 -9.56 8.32 11.56
C VAL A 251 -10.47 8.54 10.34
N LYS A 252 -11.49 9.39 10.49
CA LYS A 252 -12.32 9.83 9.38
C LYS A 252 -11.62 11.01 8.71
N GLU A 253 -11.37 10.87 7.40
CA GLU A 253 -10.90 11.95 6.56
C GLU A 253 -11.99 13.04 6.44
N ASP A 254 -11.59 14.31 6.56
CA ASP A 254 -12.41 15.46 6.23
C ASP A 254 -11.68 16.37 5.23
N ARG A 255 -12.42 17.20 4.49
CA ARG A 255 -11.91 17.86 3.28
C ARG A 255 -11.24 19.19 3.56
N TYR A 256 -11.78 19.90 4.55
CA TYR A 256 -11.44 21.29 4.89
C TYR A 256 -11.37 21.51 6.41
N GLU A 257 -11.51 20.45 7.21
CA GLU A 257 -11.28 20.43 8.66
C GLU A 257 -10.19 19.40 8.98
N ALA A 258 -9.50 19.55 10.11
CA ALA A 258 -8.49 18.58 10.54
C ALA A 258 -9.13 17.22 10.90
N ASP A 259 -8.50 16.12 10.48
CA ASP A 259 -9.08 14.78 10.53
C ASP A 259 -9.28 14.27 11.96
N ARG A 260 -10.42 13.61 12.22
CA ARG A 260 -10.85 13.23 13.58
C ARG A 260 -11.06 11.72 13.72
N PRO A 261 -10.76 11.11 14.88
CA PRO A 261 -11.05 9.70 15.12
C PRO A 261 -12.55 9.43 15.03
N ASN A 262 -12.95 8.46 14.22
CA ASN A 262 -14.35 8.13 14.00
C ASN A 262 -14.96 7.53 15.27
N GLN A 263 -15.82 8.27 15.97
CA GLN A 263 -16.40 7.81 17.23
C GLN A 263 -17.38 6.65 17.06
N ALA A 264 -17.98 6.49 15.87
CA ALA A 264 -18.85 5.37 15.55
C ALA A 264 -18.09 4.05 15.30
N GLN A 265 -16.75 4.07 15.23
CA GLN A 265 -15.94 2.90 14.90
C GLN A 265 -14.83 2.66 15.92
N SER A 266 -14.60 1.39 16.27
CA SER A 266 -13.43 0.98 17.03
C SER A 266 -12.83 -0.30 16.46
N PHE A 267 -11.50 -0.41 16.59
CA PHE A 267 -10.73 -1.49 16.02
C PHE A 267 -9.62 -1.93 16.97
N SER A 268 -9.61 -3.21 17.32
CA SER A 268 -8.58 -3.81 18.15
C SER A 268 -8.19 -5.18 17.61
N GLY A 269 -7.00 -5.66 17.96
CA GLY A 269 -6.56 -6.96 17.47
C GLY A 269 -5.18 -7.36 17.94
N ILE A 270 -4.84 -8.61 17.62
CA ILE A 270 -3.52 -9.20 17.79
C ILE A 270 -3.14 -9.84 16.46
N TYR A 271 -1.95 -9.53 15.96
CA TYR A 271 -1.40 -10.04 14.70
C TYR A 271 0.02 -10.55 14.96
N ALA A 272 0.24 -11.84 14.77
CA ALA A 272 1.56 -12.48 14.89
C ALA A 272 2.07 -12.90 13.51
N SER A 273 3.36 -12.72 13.27
CA SER A 273 4.08 -13.15 12.06
C SER A 273 5.36 -13.87 12.47
N THR A 274 5.65 -15.03 11.87
CA THR A 274 6.87 -15.80 12.13
C THR A 274 7.34 -16.53 10.88
N PRO A 275 8.65 -16.58 10.59
CA PRO A 275 9.17 -17.65 9.74
C PRO A 275 8.91 -19.01 10.40
N LEU A 276 8.63 -20.03 9.59
CA LEU A 276 8.44 -21.42 10.04
C LEU A 276 9.78 -22.07 10.34
N ASN A 277 10.71 -22.02 9.39
CA ASN A 277 12.10 -22.46 9.53
C ASN A 277 13.03 -21.42 8.94
N ALA A 278 14.20 -21.19 9.55
CA ALA A 278 15.18 -20.20 9.09
C ALA A 278 15.75 -20.47 7.68
N THR A 279 15.61 -21.69 7.16
CA THR A 279 16.17 -22.14 5.89
C THR A 279 15.15 -22.36 4.77
N SER A 280 13.84 -22.35 5.05
CA SER A 280 12.82 -22.80 4.08
C SER A 280 12.11 -21.68 3.33
N GLY A 281 12.51 -20.42 3.52
CA GLY A 281 11.88 -19.25 2.88
C GLY A 281 10.40 -19.04 3.20
N ALA A 282 9.85 -19.78 4.16
CA ALA A 282 8.42 -19.90 4.43
C ALA A 282 8.04 -19.28 5.77
N SER A 283 6.94 -18.54 5.80
CA SER A 283 6.43 -17.80 6.94
C SER A 283 4.92 -17.99 7.11
N VAL A 284 4.45 -17.77 8.34
CA VAL A 284 3.04 -17.80 8.72
C VAL A 284 2.67 -16.55 9.50
N ASP A 285 1.56 -15.95 9.14
CA ASP A 285 0.83 -15.00 9.98
C ASP A 285 -0.40 -15.67 10.59
N ALA A 286 -0.74 -15.28 11.82
CA ALA A 286 -1.98 -15.67 12.48
C ALA A 286 -2.53 -14.49 13.29
N TYR A 287 -3.82 -14.21 13.15
CA TYR A 287 -4.41 -13.00 13.73
C TYR A 287 -5.86 -13.15 14.19
N TYR A 288 -6.19 -12.32 15.19
CA TYR A 288 -7.55 -12.05 15.65
C TYR A 288 -7.80 -10.55 15.62
N LEU A 289 -8.86 -10.11 14.95
CA LEU A 289 -9.25 -8.71 14.84
C LEU A 289 -10.71 -8.55 15.29
N ASN A 290 -10.98 -7.50 16.06
CA ASN A 290 -12.29 -7.10 16.53
C ASN A 290 -12.63 -5.72 15.97
N TYR A 291 -13.65 -5.65 15.13
CA TYR A 291 -14.16 -4.41 14.55
C TYR A 291 -15.58 -4.14 15.04
N ARG A 292 -15.84 -2.90 15.45
CA ARG A 292 -17.17 -2.45 15.87
C ARG A 292 -17.55 -1.19 15.11
N ASN A 293 -18.80 -1.09 14.67
CA ASN A 293 -19.33 0.03 13.89
C ASN A 293 -20.80 0.29 14.27
N GLU A 294 -21.10 1.45 14.84
CA GLU A 294 -22.47 1.82 15.27
C GLU A 294 -23.45 2.00 14.09
N GLU A 295 -22.92 2.32 12.91
CA GLU A 295 -23.69 2.75 11.73
C GLU A 295 -23.58 1.77 10.55
N ALA A 296 -23.49 0.47 10.82
CA ALA A 296 -23.31 -0.53 9.76
C ALA A 296 -24.58 -0.71 8.92
N ALA A 297 -24.41 -0.80 7.59
CA ALA A 297 -25.49 -1.00 6.63
C ALA A 297 -25.02 -1.88 5.46
N TYR A 298 -25.68 -3.02 5.30
CA TYR A 298 -25.53 -3.99 4.22
C TYR A 298 -26.88 -4.13 3.50
N VAL A 299 -26.95 -4.90 2.41
CA VAL A 299 -28.21 -5.07 1.65
C VAL A 299 -29.26 -5.92 2.40
N GLY A 300 -28.83 -6.75 3.37
CA GLY A 300 -29.72 -7.56 4.22
C GLY A 300 -29.73 -7.19 5.71
N ALA A 301 -28.80 -6.36 6.19
CA ALA A 301 -28.60 -6.09 7.63
C ALA A 301 -28.30 -4.62 7.89
N LYS A 302 -28.78 -4.07 9.02
CA LYS A 302 -28.45 -2.71 9.46
C LYS A 302 -28.48 -2.60 10.98
N GLY A 303 -27.51 -1.89 11.57
CA GLY A 303 -27.47 -1.58 13.00
C GLY A 303 -26.04 -1.45 13.49
N VAL A 304 -25.87 -1.71 14.79
CA VAL A 304 -24.53 -1.92 15.37
C VAL A 304 -23.96 -3.22 14.81
N GLU A 305 -22.77 -3.15 14.24
CA GLU A 305 -21.94 -4.30 13.85
C GLU A 305 -20.91 -4.57 14.96
N ASN A 306 -20.89 -5.79 15.49
CA ASN A 306 -19.82 -6.33 16.31
C ASN A 306 -19.23 -7.52 15.54
N ARG A 307 -18.04 -7.36 14.91
CA ARG A 307 -17.42 -8.38 14.06
C ARG A 307 -16.07 -8.86 14.62
N HIS A 308 -16.02 -10.16 14.88
CA HIS A 308 -14.80 -10.91 15.15
C HIS A 308 -14.27 -11.48 13.83
N THR A 309 -12.97 -11.33 13.59
CA THR A 309 -12.28 -11.85 12.40
C THR A 309 -11.09 -12.70 12.87
N LEU A 310 -11.03 -13.94 12.41
CA LEU A 310 -9.90 -14.86 12.62
C LEU A 310 -9.27 -15.16 11.26
N GLY A 311 -7.96 -15.08 11.15
CA GLY A 311 -7.28 -15.38 9.89
C GLY A 311 -5.88 -15.92 10.05
N MET A 312 -5.44 -16.62 9.01
CA MET A 312 -4.10 -17.20 8.89
C MET A 312 -3.60 -17.02 7.46
N ARG A 313 -2.31 -16.71 7.32
CA ARG A 313 -1.63 -16.53 6.03
C ARG A 313 -0.38 -17.39 5.99
N TRP A 314 -0.13 -18.05 4.86
CA TRP A 314 1.07 -18.83 4.56
C TRP A 314 1.73 -18.23 3.33
N PHE A 315 2.98 -17.80 3.44
CA PHE A 315 3.68 -17.11 2.36
C PHE A 315 5.17 -17.45 2.33
N GLY A 316 5.80 -17.36 1.17
CA GLY A 316 7.22 -17.64 1.03
C GLY A 316 7.71 -17.89 -0.40
N LYS A 317 8.97 -18.29 -0.49
CA LYS A 317 9.64 -18.69 -1.74
C LYS A 317 10.35 -20.04 -1.54
N THR A 318 10.28 -20.92 -2.53
CA THR A 318 10.94 -22.25 -2.53
C THR A 318 11.50 -22.53 -3.91
N GLY A 319 12.80 -22.27 -4.09
CA GLY A 319 13.42 -22.23 -5.42
C GLY A 319 12.75 -21.18 -6.30
N GLN A 320 12.30 -21.57 -7.48
CA GLN A 320 11.61 -20.68 -8.42
C GLN A 320 10.10 -20.52 -8.18
N TRP A 321 9.54 -21.15 -7.14
CA TRP A 321 8.14 -20.97 -6.75
C TRP A 321 8.00 -19.92 -5.66
N ASP A 322 7.00 -19.05 -5.74
CA ASP A 322 6.60 -18.12 -4.68
C ASP A 322 5.09 -18.17 -4.41
N TYR A 323 4.65 -17.88 -3.19
CA TYR A 323 3.24 -18.00 -2.80
C TYR A 323 2.83 -17.06 -1.65
N ASP A 324 1.54 -16.69 -1.65
CA ASP A 324 0.85 -15.91 -0.61
C ASP A 324 -0.61 -16.39 -0.52
N TRP A 325 -0.93 -17.26 0.43
CA TRP A 325 -2.26 -17.82 0.64
C TRP A 325 -2.83 -17.36 1.98
N GLU A 326 -4.05 -16.84 2.00
CA GLU A 326 -4.68 -16.26 3.19
C GLU A 326 -6.13 -16.73 3.34
N ALA A 327 -6.45 -17.28 4.51
CA ALA A 327 -7.77 -17.82 4.84
C ALA A 327 -8.34 -17.09 6.07
N VAL A 328 -9.59 -16.64 5.98
CA VAL A 328 -10.21 -15.77 7.00
C VAL A 328 -11.66 -16.17 7.25
N ALA A 329 -12.06 -16.25 8.53
CA ALA A 329 -13.43 -16.40 8.98
C ALA A 329 -13.90 -15.17 9.77
N GLN A 330 -15.17 -14.81 9.63
CA GLN A 330 -15.81 -13.67 10.29
C GLN A 330 -17.12 -14.08 10.95
N LEU A 331 -17.25 -13.70 12.23
CA LEU A 331 -18.32 -14.07 13.15
C LEU A 331 -18.79 -12.85 13.94
N GLY A 332 -19.97 -12.94 14.58
CA GLY A 332 -20.55 -11.85 15.38
C GLY A 332 -21.96 -11.49 14.90
N GLU A 333 -22.30 -10.21 14.91
CA GLU A 333 -23.67 -9.73 14.63
C GLU A 333 -23.70 -8.37 13.91
N VAL A 334 -24.75 -8.11 13.14
CA VAL A 334 -25.14 -6.77 12.64
C VAL A 334 -26.62 -6.55 12.87
N GLY A 335 -26.97 -5.73 13.86
CA GLY A 335 -28.36 -5.55 14.27
C GLY A 335 -28.95 -6.85 14.84
N ASP A 336 -29.85 -7.48 14.10
CA ASP A 336 -30.49 -8.77 14.43
C ASP A 336 -29.97 -9.95 13.58
N GLN A 337 -28.98 -9.74 12.70
CA GLN A 337 -28.42 -10.77 11.80
C GLN A 337 -27.08 -11.30 12.31
N GLU A 338 -26.91 -12.63 12.34
CA GLU A 338 -25.67 -13.31 12.71
C GLU A 338 -24.63 -13.26 11.57
N ILE A 339 -23.42 -12.75 11.82
CA ILE A 339 -22.34 -12.74 10.82
C ILE A 339 -21.80 -14.17 10.65
N ARG A 340 -21.82 -14.67 9.40
CA ARG A 340 -21.15 -15.91 9.01
C ARG A 340 -20.48 -15.74 7.64
N ALA A 341 -19.42 -14.95 7.63
CA ALA A 341 -18.70 -14.61 6.40
C ALA A 341 -17.26 -15.13 6.42
N TRP A 342 -16.63 -15.22 5.25
CA TRP A 342 -15.27 -15.73 5.09
C TRP A 342 -14.64 -15.22 3.79
N THR A 343 -13.31 -15.29 3.70
CA THR A 343 -12.60 -15.21 2.43
C THR A 343 -11.48 -16.24 2.37
N PHE A 344 -11.18 -16.72 1.18
CA PHE A 344 -9.89 -17.34 0.86
C PHE A 344 -9.27 -16.56 -0.29
N ALA A 345 -7.97 -16.32 -0.22
CA ALA A 345 -7.23 -15.60 -1.25
C ALA A 345 -5.87 -16.27 -1.47
N SER A 346 -5.38 -16.23 -2.71
CA SER A 346 -4.11 -16.86 -3.10
C SER A 346 -3.40 -16.08 -4.20
N ASP A 347 -2.08 -15.98 -4.11
CA ASP A 347 -1.16 -15.70 -5.22
C ASP A 347 -0.15 -16.86 -5.24
N THR A 348 0.14 -17.41 -6.41
CA THR A 348 1.16 -18.45 -6.61
C THR A 348 1.90 -18.21 -7.91
N GLY A 349 3.22 -18.06 -7.84
CA GLY A 349 4.08 -17.76 -8.98
C GLY A 349 5.10 -18.85 -9.28
N TYR A 350 5.47 -18.97 -10.55
CA TYR A 350 6.68 -19.66 -11.00
C TYR A 350 7.54 -18.74 -11.87
N THR A 351 8.84 -18.76 -11.61
CA THR A 351 9.83 -17.81 -12.13
C THR A 351 10.87 -18.49 -13.03
N PHE A 352 10.93 -18.12 -14.31
CA PHE A 352 11.92 -18.65 -15.25
C PHE A 352 13.22 -17.82 -15.24
N ALA A 353 13.94 -17.83 -14.10
CA ALA A 353 15.12 -16.99 -13.88
C ALA A 353 16.26 -17.20 -14.90
N ASP A 354 16.41 -18.40 -15.46
CA ASP A 354 17.46 -18.74 -16.44
C ASP A 354 17.11 -18.31 -17.89
N THR A 355 16.16 -17.39 -18.07
CA THR A 355 15.65 -16.97 -19.39
C THR A 355 15.58 -15.45 -19.55
N ALA A 356 15.66 -14.98 -20.81
CA ALA A 356 15.69 -13.55 -21.12
C ALA A 356 14.47 -12.80 -20.57
N TRP A 357 14.73 -11.65 -19.95
CA TRP A 357 13.76 -10.80 -19.23
C TRP A 357 13.10 -11.45 -18.01
N HIS A 358 13.44 -12.68 -17.65
CA HIS A 358 12.91 -13.39 -16.49
C HIS A 358 11.37 -13.29 -16.37
N PRO A 359 10.59 -14.11 -17.11
CA PRO A 359 9.16 -14.15 -16.93
C PRO A 359 8.77 -14.88 -15.62
N ARG A 360 7.89 -14.27 -14.83
CA ARG A 360 7.10 -14.93 -13.77
C ARG A 360 5.68 -15.12 -14.27
N LEU A 361 5.22 -16.37 -14.30
CA LEU A 361 3.80 -16.70 -14.46
C LEU A 361 3.16 -16.78 -13.08
N GLY A 362 2.12 -15.99 -12.83
CA GLY A 362 1.39 -15.98 -11.57
C GLY A 362 -0.08 -16.32 -11.76
N ILE A 363 -0.66 -17.10 -10.84
CA ILE A 363 -2.11 -17.32 -10.75
C ILE A 363 -2.57 -16.87 -9.36
N LYS A 364 -3.60 -16.03 -9.34
CA LYS A 364 -4.42 -15.76 -8.18
C LYS A 364 -5.78 -16.43 -8.32
N ALA A 365 -6.36 -16.79 -7.19
CA ALA A 365 -7.72 -17.29 -7.09
C ALA A 365 -8.30 -16.89 -5.73
N ASP A 366 -9.09 -15.82 -5.72
CA ASP A 366 -9.67 -15.25 -4.51
C ASP A 366 -11.19 -15.48 -4.48
N ILE A 367 -11.77 -15.54 -3.27
CA ILE A 367 -13.20 -15.81 -3.04
C ILE A 367 -13.65 -15.21 -1.70
N ALA A 368 -14.35 -14.08 -1.78
CA ALA A 368 -14.95 -13.37 -0.66
C ALA A 368 -16.46 -13.64 -0.58
N SER A 369 -16.93 -14.19 0.55
CA SER A 369 -18.31 -14.63 0.71
C SER A 369 -19.34 -13.51 0.55
N GLY A 370 -20.56 -13.92 0.25
CA GLY A 370 -21.70 -13.05 -0.06
C GLY A 370 -23.01 -13.71 0.29
N ASP A 371 -23.96 -12.91 0.77
CA ASP A 371 -25.23 -13.33 1.36
C ASP A 371 -26.08 -14.19 0.40
N ARG A 372 -26.52 -15.35 0.90
CA ARG A 372 -27.39 -16.28 0.16
C ARG A 372 -28.88 -16.05 0.41
N ASN A 373 -29.28 -15.43 1.54
CA ASN A 373 -30.68 -15.14 1.87
C ASN A 373 -30.86 -14.11 3.01
N LYS A 374 -31.13 -12.84 2.65
CA LYS A 374 -31.50 -11.68 3.50
C LYS A 374 -32.70 -11.83 4.45
N LYS A 375 -33.19 -13.06 4.67
CA LYS A 375 -34.37 -13.39 5.47
C LYS A 375 -34.17 -14.61 6.37
N ASP A 376 -32.94 -15.14 6.48
CA ASP A 376 -32.65 -16.34 7.27
C ASP A 376 -31.91 -16.09 8.61
N GLY A 377 -31.82 -14.81 9.00
CA GLY A 377 -31.18 -14.36 10.24
C GLY A 377 -29.67 -14.19 10.17
N LYS A 378 -29.07 -14.12 8.97
CA LYS A 378 -27.60 -14.09 8.79
C LYS A 378 -27.12 -13.00 7.84
N LEU A 379 -25.87 -12.60 8.04
CA LEU A 379 -25.08 -11.81 7.11
C LEU A 379 -23.84 -12.62 6.67
N GLU A 380 -23.89 -13.19 5.47
CA GLU A 380 -22.76 -13.95 4.91
C GLU A 380 -21.87 -13.11 3.99
N THR A 381 -22.11 -11.80 3.88
CA THR A 381 -21.26 -10.85 3.15
C THR A 381 -19.95 -10.60 3.90
N PHE A 382 -18.82 -10.90 3.24
CA PHE A 382 -17.49 -10.63 3.77
C PHE A 382 -17.22 -9.13 3.89
N ASN A 383 -16.61 -8.72 5.01
CA ASN A 383 -16.21 -7.35 5.23
C ASN A 383 -14.67 -7.27 5.26
N PRO A 384 -14.00 -6.81 4.19
CA PRO A 384 -12.55 -6.68 4.12
C PRO A 384 -11.97 -5.53 4.97
N LEU A 385 -12.74 -5.00 5.93
CA LEU A 385 -12.30 -4.00 6.92
C LEU A 385 -11.63 -2.79 6.25
N PHE A 386 -10.31 -2.68 6.39
CA PHE A 386 -9.44 -1.56 6.00
C PHE A 386 -8.44 -1.93 4.88
N PHE A 387 -8.85 -2.82 3.97
CA PHE A 387 -8.09 -3.30 2.82
C PHE A 387 -7.53 -2.20 1.88
N LYS A 388 -6.49 -2.58 1.13
CA LYS A 388 -5.98 -1.81 -0.03
C LYS A 388 -7.00 -1.86 -1.18
N ALA A 389 -7.27 -0.71 -1.80
CA ALA A 389 -8.31 -0.60 -2.83
C ALA A 389 -7.97 -1.39 -4.11
N ASN A 390 -6.69 -1.44 -4.51
CA ASN A 390 -6.18 -2.24 -5.62
C ASN A 390 -5.96 -3.70 -5.19
N TYR A 391 -7.05 -4.36 -4.79
CA TYR A 391 -7.05 -5.76 -4.35
C TYR A 391 -6.83 -6.71 -5.52
N PHE A 392 -7.66 -6.57 -6.57
CA PHE A 392 -7.63 -7.40 -7.78
C PHE A 392 -6.61 -6.87 -8.82
N ASN A 393 -6.72 -5.56 -9.12
CA ASN A 393 -5.94 -4.80 -10.09
C ASN A 393 -5.88 -3.31 -9.67
N ASP A 394 -5.03 -2.51 -10.34
CA ASP A 394 -4.82 -1.09 -10.03
C ASP A 394 -6.05 -0.18 -10.19
N ALA A 395 -7.05 -0.61 -10.97
CA ALA A 395 -8.25 0.19 -11.24
C ALA A 395 -9.25 0.19 -10.08
N ALA A 396 -9.09 -0.73 -9.11
CA ALA A 396 -9.82 -0.76 -7.85
C ALA A 396 -11.35 -0.73 -7.98
N PHE A 397 -11.90 -1.35 -9.03
CA PHE A 397 -13.33 -1.26 -9.36
C PHE A 397 -14.27 -1.76 -8.24
N PHE A 398 -13.85 -2.78 -7.48
CA PHE A 398 -14.72 -3.53 -6.57
C PHE A 398 -14.14 -3.70 -5.16
N ARG A 399 -15.04 -3.80 -4.18
CA ARG A 399 -14.72 -4.34 -2.85
C ARG A 399 -14.75 -5.87 -2.94
N PRO A 400 -13.78 -6.61 -2.38
CA PRO A 400 -13.86 -8.05 -2.23
C PRO A 400 -14.95 -8.40 -1.19
N ALA A 401 -16.18 -8.49 -1.67
CA ALA A 401 -17.38 -8.82 -0.93
C ALA A 401 -18.40 -9.38 -1.94
N ASN A 402 -18.89 -10.59 -1.71
CA ASN A 402 -19.70 -11.34 -2.69
C ASN A 402 -19.02 -11.59 -4.05
N LEU A 403 -17.70 -11.76 -4.10
CA LEU A 403 -16.94 -11.99 -5.33
C LEU A 403 -16.10 -13.26 -5.26
N ALA A 404 -15.79 -13.84 -6.41
CA ALA A 404 -14.79 -14.86 -6.60
C ALA A 404 -14.17 -14.70 -8.00
N ASP A 405 -12.89 -14.98 -8.13
CA ASP A 405 -12.12 -14.70 -9.34
C ASP A 405 -11.04 -15.74 -9.62
N ILE A 406 -10.49 -15.66 -10.84
CA ILE A 406 -9.23 -16.29 -11.22
C ILE A 406 -8.46 -15.26 -12.05
N HIS A 407 -7.34 -14.78 -11.53
CA HIS A 407 -6.48 -13.81 -12.20
C HIS A 407 -5.14 -14.47 -12.60
N ALA A 408 -4.98 -14.74 -13.90
CA ALA A 408 -3.73 -15.20 -14.48
C ALA A 408 -2.87 -14.01 -14.94
N SER A 409 -1.58 -14.03 -14.61
CA SER A 409 -0.64 -12.92 -14.82
C SER A 409 0.71 -13.36 -15.38
N LEU A 410 1.33 -12.47 -16.15
CA LEU A 410 2.69 -12.57 -16.67
C LEU A 410 3.45 -11.29 -16.29
N GLN A 411 4.43 -11.42 -15.41
CA GLN A 411 5.37 -10.36 -15.09
C GLN A 411 6.72 -10.62 -15.78
N MET A 412 7.38 -9.58 -16.27
CA MET A 412 8.69 -9.64 -16.93
C MET A 412 9.54 -8.44 -16.51
N GLN A 413 10.87 -8.60 -16.52
CA GLN A 413 11.85 -7.56 -16.28
C GLN A 413 12.79 -7.36 -17.49
N PRO A 414 12.40 -6.57 -18.51
CA PRO A 414 13.28 -6.31 -19.66
C PRO A 414 14.59 -5.58 -19.31
N ARG A 415 14.65 -4.96 -18.14
CA ARG A 415 15.83 -4.36 -17.49
C ARG A 415 15.72 -4.55 -15.98
N GLU A 416 16.83 -4.47 -15.25
CA GLU A 416 16.85 -4.56 -13.77
C GLU A 416 15.98 -3.49 -13.07
N ASP A 417 15.70 -2.37 -13.73
CA ASP A 417 14.92 -1.25 -13.21
C ASP A 417 13.51 -1.14 -13.80
N LEU A 418 13.13 -1.99 -14.76
CA LEU A 418 11.83 -1.94 -15.45
C LEU A 418 11.10 -3.26 -15.33
N THR A 419 9.98 -3.26 -14.61
CA THR A 419 9.06 -4.40 -14.51
C THR A 419 7.81 -4.11 -15.33
N ILE A 420 7.38 -5.06 -16.16
CA ILE A 420 6.14 -5.03 -16.94
C ILE A 420 5.25 -6.18 -16.48
N THR A 421 3.97 -5.91 -16.22
CA THR A 421 2.97 -6.92 -15.85
C THR A 421 1.83 -6.89 -16.87
N PHE A 422 1.38 -8.07 -17.30
CA PHE A 422 0.12 -8.28 -18.00
C PHE A 422 -0.76 -9.23 -17.20
N GLY A 423 -2.07 -9.07 -17.26
CA GLY A 423 -3.00 -9.89 -16.50
C GLY A 423 -4.38 -10.06 -17.16
N SER A 424 -5.06 -11.14 -16.80
CA SER A 424 -6.43 -11.46 -17.19
C SER A 424 -7.18 -12.01 -15.97
N ASP A 425 -8.11 -11.22 -15.45
CA ASP A 425 -8.89 -11.43 -14.24
C ASP A 425 -10.35 -11.74 -14.60
N PHE A 426 -10.77 -12.99 -14.37
CA PHE A 426 -12.13 -13.45 -14.64
C PHE A 426 -12.96 -13.38 -13.36
N ILE A 427 -14.04 -12.58 -13.35
CA ILE A 427 -14.74 -12.20 -12.11
C ILE A 427 -16.18 -12.75 -12.08
N TRP A 428 -16.57 -13.36 -10.95
CA TRP A 428 -17.91 -13.87 -10.67
C TRP A 428 -18.45 -13.36 -9.32
N LYS A 429 -19.78 -13.26 -9.19
CA LYS A 429 -20.46 -13.13 -7.90
C LYS A 429 -20.43 -14.46 -7.14
N HIS A 430 -20.03 -14.45 -5.87
CA HIS A 430 -20.12 -15.63 -5.00
C HIS A 430 -21.59 -16.12 -4.88
N SER A 431 -22.50 -15.20 -4.58
CA SER A 431 -23.95 -15.38 -4.47
C SER A 431 -24.69 -14.46 -5.45
N LYS A 432 -25.76 -14.98 -6.06
CA LYS A 432 -26.69 -14.17 -6.87
C LYS A 432 -27.50 -13.19 -6.02
N GLN A 433 -27.86 -13.62 -4.80
CA GLN A 433 -28.80 -12.93 -3.91
C GLN A 433 -28.20 -11.74 -3.15
N ASP A 434 -26.89 -11.53 -3.25
CA ASP A 434 -26.19 -10.36 -2.74
C ASP A 434 -25.75 -9.44 -3.90
N ALA A 435 -25.34 -8.21 -3.58
CA ALA A 435 -24.96 -7.18 -4.54
C ALA A 435 -23.50 -7.31 -5.03
N ILE A 436 -23.09 -6.45 -5.94
CA ILE A 436 -21.69 -6.11 -6.20
C ILE A 436 -21.43 -4.73 -5.59
N TYR A 437 -20.31 -4.60 -4.86
CA TYR A 437 -20.00 -3.46 -4.03
C TYR A 437 -18.81 -2.67 -4.57
N ALA A 438 -18.92 -1.34 -4.57
CA ALA A 438 -17.78 -0.45 -4.74
C ALA A 438 -16.85 -0.55 -3.53
N THR A 439 -15.59 -0.14 -3.68
CA THR A 439 -14.60 -0.06 -2.57
C THR A 439 -15.15 0.60 -1.31
N THR A 440 -15.94 1.67 -1.48
CA THR A 440 -16.68 2.43 -0.44
C THR A 440 -17.81 1.66 0.27
N GLY A 441 -18.14 0.43 -0.15
CA GLY A 441 -19.28 -0.35 0.34
C GLY A 441 -20.63 0.02 -0.29
N ARG A 442 -20.68 1.00 -1.20
CA ARG A 442 -21.92 1.34 -1.94
C ARG A 442 -22.27 0.24 -2.95
N VAL A 443 -23.56 -0.07 -3.08
CA VAL A 443 -24.08 -1.02 -4.09
C VAL A 443 -23.91 -0.46 -5.50
N LEU A 444 -23.06 -1.12 -6.30
CA LEU A 444 -22.94 -0.90 -7.74
C LEU A 444 -24.11 -1.58 -8.45
N LEU A 445 -24.09 -2.91 -8.51
CA LEU A 445 -25.16 -3.74 -9.07
C LEU A 445 -25.95 -4.42 -7.95
N PRO A 446 -27.30 -4.36 -7.95
CA PRO A 446 -28.11 -5.00 -6.94
C PRO A 446 -28.09 -6.54 -7.09
N ALA A 447 -28.64 -7.21 -6.08
CA ALA A 447 -28.95 -8.63 -6.16
C ALA A 447 -30.03 -8.91 -7.21
N THR A 448 -29.80 -9.94 -8.05
CA THR A 448 -30.72 -10.42 -9.09
C THR A 448 -30.42 -11.88 -9.39
N ASP A 449 -31.39 -12.61 -9.95
CA ASP A 449 -31.20 -14.01 -10.40
C ASP A 449 -30.39 -14.17 -11.70
N ALA A 450 -29.71 -13.10 -12.15
CA ALA A 450 -28.92 -13.05 -13.39
C ALA A 450 -27.68 -13.98 -13.36
N SER A 451 -26.77 -13.83 -14.33
CA SER A 451 -25.51 -14.58 -14.32
C SER A 451 -24.69 -14.27 -13.06
N LYS A 452 -23.88 -15.23 -12.59
CA LYS A 452 -22.83 -14.90 -11.61
C LYS A 452 -21.69 -14.10 -12.25
N TYR A 453 -21.33 -14.41 -13.50
CA TYR A 453 -20.20 -13.80 -14.20
C TYR A 453 -20.38 -12.29 -14.37
N VAL A 454 -19.43 -11.51 -13.85
CA VAL A 454 -19.43 -10.04 -13.82
C VAL A 454 -18.71 -9.48 -15.04
N GLY A 455 -17.62 -10.14 -15.47
CA GLY A 455 -16.81 -9.74 -16.60
C GLY A 455 -15.40 -10.33 -16.55
N THR A 456 -14.57 -9.94 -17.52
CA THR A 456 -13.12 -10.19 -17.50
C THR A 456 -12.40 -8.85 -17.63
N ALA A 457 -11.50 -8.55 -16.69
CA ALA A 457 -10.59 -7.42 -16.77
C ALA A 457 -9.25 -7.87 -17.36
N LEU A 458 -8.80 -7.20 -18.42
CA LEU A 458 -7.43 -7.32 -18.93
C LEU A 458 -6.61 -6.14 -18.41
N GLU A 459 -5.44 -6.41 -17.84
CA GLU A 459 -4.53 -5.38 -17.33
C GLU A 459 -3.17 -5.39 -18.06
N ALA A 460 -2.59 -4.19 -18.17
CA ALA A 460 -1.22 -3.97 -18.61
C ALA A 460 -0.60 -2.83 -17.80
N ALA A 461 0.48 -3.11 -17.06
CA ALA A 461 1.17 -2.15 -16.22
C ALA A 461 2.69 -2.20 -16.43
N ALA A 462 3.36 -1.06 -16.22
CA ALA A 462 4.81 -0.94 -16.28
C ALA A 462 5.30 -0.04 -15.14
N GLN A 463 6.17 -0.57 -14.28
CA GLN A 463 6.82 0.14 -13.18
C GLN A 463 8.31 0.30 -13.47
N TRP A 464 8.78 1.55 -13.51
CA TRP A 464 10.16 1.92 -13.81
C TRP A 464 10.81 2.64 -12.62
N LYS A 465 11.83 2.02 -12.04
CA LYS A 465 12.66 2.54 -10.94
C LYS A 465 13.79 3.40 -11.49
N VAL A 466 13.43 4.60 -11.95
CA VAL A 466 14.32 5.58 -12.60
C VAL A 466 15.60 5.85 -11.81
N ASN A 467 15.51 5.85 -10.47
CA ASN A 467 16.64 5.80 -9.55
C ASN A 467 16.14 5.36 -8.14
N ARG A 468 16.93 5.53 -7.08
CA ARG A 468 16.52 5.15 -5.71
C ARG A 468 15.34 5.96 -5.15
N HIS A 469 15.20 7.21 -5.59
CA HIS A 469 14.18 8.14 -5.12
C HIS A 469 12.92 8.12 -5.98
N MET A 470 13.08 7.91 -7.29
CA MET A 470 12.02 8.12 -8.27
C MET A 470 11.57 6.80 -8.92
N VAL A 471 10.29 6.46 -8.71
CA VAL A 471 9.57 5.43 -9.46
C VAL A 471 8.47 6.09 -10.29
N ALA A 472 8.40 5.75 -11.57
CA ALA A 472 7.29 6.04 -12.44
C ALA A 472 6.50 4.74 -12.73
N THR A 473 5.18 4.82 -12.77
CA THR A 473 4.31 3.70 -13.15
C THR A 473 3.27 4.16 -14.18
N ALA A 474 2.98 3.31 -15.15
CA ALA A 474 1.79 3.40 -15.99
C ALA A 474 0.96 2.13 -15.82
N SER A 475 -0.37 2.24 -15.82
CA SER A 475 -1.29 1.12 -15.64
C SER A 475 -2.56 1.35 -16.46
N TYR A 476 -2.98 0.35 -17.21
CA TYR A 476 -4.21 0.34 -18.01
C TYR A 476 -5.01 -0.93 -17.72
N VAL A 477 -6.32 -0.80 -17.53
CA VAL A 477 -7.23 -1.92 -17.32
C VAL A 477 -8.47 -1.72 -18.18
N HIS A 478 -8.83 -2.72 -18.96
CA HIS A 478 -10.08 -2.76 -19.72
C HIS A 478 -10.94 -3.94 -19.25
N MET A 479 -12.17 -3.68 -18.82
CA MET A 479 -13.10 -4.70 -18.35
C MET A 479 -14.23 -4.94 -19.34
N TYR A 480 -14.19 -6.09 -20.01
CA TYR A 480 -15.32 -6.65 -20.74
C TYR A 480 -16.37 -7.13 -19.74
N THR A 481 -17.54 -6.51 -19.76
CA THR A 481 -18.61 -6.76 -18.80
C THR A 481 -19.50 -7.93 -19.23
N GLY A 482 -20.03 -8.65 -18.25
CA GLY A 482 -20.94 -9.78 -18.48
C GLY A 482 -22.40 -9.33 -18.45
N SER A 483 -23.26 -9.99 -19.25
CA SER A 483 -24.66 -9.61 -19.53
C SER A 483 -25.65 -9.34 -18.37
N GLN A 484 -25.23 -9.37 -17.11
CA GLN A 484 -25.96 -8.73 -16.01
C GLN A 484 -25.75 -7.20 -15.96
N VAL A 485 -24.64 -6.71 -16.51
CA VAL A 485 -24.28 -5.29 -16.57
C VAL A 485 -25.08 -4.57 -17.66
N ASP A 486 -25.07 -5.09 -18.89
CA ASP A 486 -25.84 -4.53 -20.02
C ASP A 486 -27.34 -4.48 -19.69
N LYS A 487 -27.87 -5.51 -19.02
CA LYS A 487 -29.28 -5.58 -18.57
C LYS A 487 -29.62 -4.56 -17.48
N ALA A 488 -28.63 -4.02 -16.79
CA ALA A 488 -28.77 -2.92 -15.84
C ALA A 488 -28.50 -1.55 -16.48
N GLY A 489 -28.29 -1.49 -17.80
CA GLY A 489 -28.02 -0.26 -18.54
C GLY A 489 -26.56 0.21 -18.48
N GLY A 490 -25.64 -0.67 -18.06
CA GLY A 490 -24.20 -0.38 -18.02
C GLY A 490 -23.44 -0.92 -19.23
N GLY A 491 -22.11 -0.84 -19.17
CA GLY A 491 -21.22 -1.43 -20.15
C GLY A 491 -19.76 -1.46 -19.69
N ASP A 492 -18.88 -1.76 -20.63
CA ASP A 492 -17.45 -1.99 -20.43
C ASP A 492 -16.72 -0.79 -19.82
N ILE A 493 -15.71 -1.07 -18.99
CA ILE A 493 -15.00 -0.06 -18.19
C ILE A 493 -13.55 0.04 -18.66
N ASP A 494 -13.12 1.26 -19.00
CA ASP A 494 -11.70 1.57 -19.17
C ASP A 494 -11.16 2.29 -17.94
N TYR A 495 -9.93 1.98 -17.57
CA TYR A 495 -9.13 2.75 -16.62
C TYR A 495 -7.72 2.94 -17.17
N LEU A 496 -7.23 4.18 -17.09
CA LEU A 496 -5.87 4.56 -17.39
C LEU A 496 -5.32 5.38 -16.22
N ALA A 497 -4.15 5.01 -15.72
CA ALA A 497 -3.43 5.81 -14.75
C ALA A 497 -1.94 5.87 -15.03
N THR A 498 -1.33 7.01 -14.68
CA THR A 498 0.12 7.18 -14.65
C THR A 498 0.49 7.91 -13.36
N TRP A 499 1.57 7.51 -12.70
CA TRP A 499 2.05 8.22 -11.51
C TRP A 499 3.56 8.21 -11.39
N VAL A 500 4.10 9.26 -10.77
CA VAL A 500 5.51 9.38 -10.40
C VAL A 500 5.58 9.68 -8.91
N SER A 501 6.26 8.83 -8.16
CA SER A 501 6.61 9.06 -6.76
C SER A 501 8.08 9.44 -6.67
N PHE A 502 8.38 10.60 -6.08
CA PHE A 502 9.70 10.98 -5.60
C PHE A 502 9.72 10.86 -4.06
N ILE A 503 10.61 10.02 -3.52
CA ILE A 503 10.76 9.77 -2.08
C ILE A 503 12.21 10.05 -1.69
N TRP A 504 12.44 10.76 -0.58
CA TRP A 504 13.77 11.09 -0.09
C TRP A 504 13.99 10.78 1.39
#